data_AF-A0A7V9KE53-F1
#
_entry.id   AF-A0A7V9KE53-F1
#
_cell.length_a   1.000
_cell.length_b   1.000
_cell.length_c   1.000
_cell.angle_alpha   90.00
_cell.angle_beta   90.00
_cell.angle_gamma   90.00
#
_symmetry.space_group_name_H-M   'P 1'
#
loop_
_entity.id
_entity.type
_entity.pdbx_description
1 polymer ?
#
loop_
_entity_poly.entity_id
_entity_poly.type
_entity_poly.pdbx_seq_one_letter_code
_entity_poly.pdbx_strand_id
1 'polypeptide(L)' 'MWLQREITLDPRPRGFHLVTREIEGALPELGDMGVGLAHLFIRHTSASLTLNENAS' A
#
# COMPACT_ATOMS: atom_id res chain seq x y z
N MET A 1 14.55 -11.88 -4.61
CA MET A 1 14.95 -10.79 -3.69
C MET A 1 13.89 -10.69 -2.61
N TRP A 2 14.28 -10.55 -1.34
CA TRP A 2 13.34 -10.29 -0.24
C TRP A 2 13.54 -8.85 0.24
N LEU A 3 12.50 -8.03 0.16
CA LEU A 3 12.49 -6.63 0.57
C LEU A 3 11.39 -6.44 1.61
N GLN A 4 11.74 -5.76 2.70
CA GLN A 4 10.77 -5.32 3.70
C GLN A 4 11.02 -3.84 3.98
N ARG A 5 9.95 -3.04 3.92
CA ARG A 5 10.00 -1.60 4.18
C ARG A 5 8.81 -1.20 5.01
N GLU A 6 9.06 -0.37 6.01
CA GLU A 6 8.00 0.32 6.74
C GLU A 6 7.68 1.64 6.03
N ILE A 7 6.40 1.89 5.82
CA ILE A 7 5.89 3.09 5.15
C ILE A 7 4.86 3.74 6.07
N THR A 8 4.88 5.07 6.13
CA THR A 8 3.88 5.85 6.86
C THR A 8 2.97 6.49 5.83
N LEU A 9 1.67 6.22 5.93
CA LEU A 9 0.66 6.88 5.11
C LEU A 9 0.18 8.14 5.83
N ASP A 10 -0.19 9.16 5.07
CA ASP A 10 -0.79 10.37 5.63
C ASP A 10 -2.09 10.04 6.40
N PRO A 11 -2.35 10.72 7.54
CA PRO A 11 -3.58 10.53 8.31
C PRO A 11 -4.78 11.05 7.51
N ARG A 12 -5.88 10.28 7.54
CA ARG A 12 -7.10 10.60 6.79
C ARG A 12 -8.33 10.45 7.69
N PRO A 13 -9.39 11.25 7.46
CA PRO A 13 -10.65 11.09 8.17
C PRO A 13 -11.30 9.74 7.83
N ARG A 14 -12.30 9.32 8.61
CA ARG A 14 -13.02 8.07 8.37
C ARG A 14 -13.61 8.05 6.94
N GLY A 15 -13.33 6.98 6.20
CA GLY A 15 -13.80 6.79 4.82
C GLY A 15 -12.87 5.86 4.05
N PHE A 16 -13.10 5.75 2.73
CA PHE A 16 -12.21 5.05 1.81
C PHE A 16 -11.31 6.05 1.09
N HIS A 17 -10.04 5.69 0.97
CA HIS A 17 -9.03 6.56 0.37
C HIS A 17 -8.11 5.73 -0.52
N LEU A 18 -7.83 6.24 -1.71
CA LEU A 18 -6.86 5.62 -2.61
C LEU A 18 -5.44 5.89 -2.09
N VAL A 19 -4.71 4.82 -1.81
CA VAL A 19 -3.33 4.87 -1.29
C VAL A 19 -2.31 4.22 -2.23
N THR A 20 -2.76 3.73 -3.40
CA THR A 20 -1.90 3.01 -4.37
C THR A 20 -0.65 3.79 -4.73
N ARG A 21 -0.77 5.07 -5.09
CA ARG A 21 0.37 5.91 -5.50
C ARG A 21 1.36 6.16 -4.36
N GLU A 22 0.87 6.28 -3.13
CA GLU A 22 1.71 6.50 -1.94
C GLU A 22 2.52 5.23 -1.62
N ILE A 23 1.90 4.06 -1.75
CA ILE A 23 2.56 2.75 -1.59
C ILE A 23 3.60 2.52 -2.70
N GLU A 24 3.24 2.73 -3.97
CA GLU A 24 4.15 2.58 -5.12
C GLU A 24 5.34 3.54 -5.04
N GLY A 25 5.09 4.80 -4.70
CA GLY A 25 6.14 5.80 -4.53
C GLY A 25 7.12 5.46 -3.40
N ALA A 26 6.66 4.76 -2.36
CA ALA A 26 7.51 4.29 -1.27
C ALA A 26 8.26 2.98 -1.60
N LEU A 27 7.93 2.29 -2.69
CA LEU A 27 8.50 1.02 -3.11
C LEU A 27 8.92 1.03 -4.60
N PRO A 28 9.84 1.93 -5.02
CA PRO A 28 10.30 2.01 -6.41
C PRO A 28 10.87 0.70 -6.95
N GLU A 29 11.41 -0.17 -6.09
CA GLU A 29 11.95 -1.49 -6.44
C GLU A 29 10.91 -2.45 -7.03
N LEU A 30 9.61 -2.17 -6.86
CA LEU A 30 8.55 -2.92 -7.53
C LEU A 30 8.69 -2.83 -9.06
N GLY A 31 9.21 -1.71 -9.59
CA GLY A 31 9.40 -1.50 -11.03
C GLY A 31 10.45 -2.43 -11.66
N ASP A 32 11.40 -2.93 -10.86
CA ASP A 32 12.45 -3.85 -11.30
C ASP A 32 12.01 -5.32 -11.22
N MET A 33 10.81 -5.61 -10.67
CA MET A 33 10.28 -6.95 -10.51
C MET A 33 9.26 -7.30 -11.59
N GLY A 34 9.61 -8.25 -12.48
CA GLY A 34 8.67 -8.78 -13.48
C GLY A 34 7.57 -9.67 -12.90
N VAL A 35 7.83 -10.37 -11.78
CA VAL A 35 6.86 -11.20 -11.07
C VAL A 35 7.27 -11.32 -9.60
N GLY A 36 6.29 -11.36 -8.70
CA GLY A 36 6.55 -11.48 -7.27
C GLY A 36 5.28 -11.56 -6.43
N LEU A 37 5.47 -11.51 -5.12
CA LEU A 37 4.40 -11.49 -4.13
C LEU A 37 4.63 -10.31 -3.19
N ALA A 38 3.62 -9.45 -3.05
CA ALA A 38 3.66 -8.29 -2.16
C ALA A 38 2.72 -8.53 -0.97
N HIS A 39 3.26 -8.49 0.24
CA HIS A 39 2.49 -8.53 1.47
C HIS A 39 2.36 -7.12 2.03
N LEU A 40 1.15 -6.57 2.03
CA LEU A 40 0.85 -5.27 2.63
C LEU A 40 0.19 -5.50 4.00
N PHE A 41 0.91 -5.15 5.07
CA PHE A 41 0.42 -5.30 6.44
C PHE A 41 0.24 -3.93 7.09
N ILE A 42 -1.01 -3.60 7.44
CA ILE A 42 -1.31 -2.37 8.17
C ILE A 42 -1.12 -2.58 9.67
N ARG A 43 -0.24 -1.79 10.28
CA ARG A 43 0.07 -1.85 11.71
C ARG A 43 -0.88 -1.00 12.56
N HIS A 44 -2.17 -1.04 12.27
CA HIS A 44 -3.21 -0.30 12.98
C HIS A 44 -4.39 -1.21 13.31
N THR A 45 -5.04 -0.95 14.44
CA THR A 45 -6.27 -1.65 14.86
C THR A 45 -7.54 -0.92 14.46
N SER A 46 -7.44 0.36 14.08
CA SER A 46 -8.56 1.24 13.74
C SER A 46 -8.75 1.46 12.23
N ALA A 47 -7.92 0.83 11.39
CA ALA A 47 -7.94 0.96 9.95
C ALA A 47 -7.68 -0.40 9.28
N SER A 48 -8.09 -0.54 8.03
CA SER A 48 -7.86 -1.73 7.21
C SER A 48 -7.38 -1.34 5.82
N LEU A 49 -6.76 -2.29 5.12
CA LEU A 49 -6.47 -2.20 3.70
C LEU A 49 -7.46 -3.07 2.94
N THR A 50 -7.92 -2.57 1.80
CA THR A 50 -8.80 -3.31 0.89
C THR A 50 -8.32 -3.12 -0.54
N LEU A 51 -8.33 -4.20 -1.32
CA LEU A 51 -8.15 -4.15 -2.77
C LEU A 51 -9.54 -4.13 -3.42
N ASN A 52 -9.85 -3.09 -4.18
CA ASN A 52 -11.12 -2.98 -4.90
C ASN A 52 -10.93 -2.11 -6.16
N GLU A 53 -11.91 -2.15 -7.06
CA GLU A 53 -11.97 -1.26 -8.21
C GLU A 53 -12.21 0.18 -7.76
N ASN A 54 -11.51 1.13 -8.39
CA ASN A 54 -11.83 2.55 -8.27
C ASN A 54 -12.98 2.90 -9.23
N ALA A 55 -14.19 2.46 -8.90
CA ALA A 55 -15.39 2.78 -9.67
C ALA A 55 -15.97 4.12 -9.19
N SER A 56 -16.09 5.07 -10.12
CA SER A 56 -16.67 6.40 -9.92
C SER A 56 -17.89 6.60 -10.80
#